data_AF-A0A7S3GRX7-F1
#
_entry.id   AF-A0A7S3GRX7-F1
#
_cell.length_a   1.000
_cell.length_b   1.000
_cell.length_c   1.000
_cell.angle_alpha   90.00
_cell.angle_beta   90.00
_cell.angle_gamma   90.00
#
_symmetry.space_group_name_H-M   'P 1'
#
loop_
_entity.id
_entity.type
_entity.pdbx_description
1 polymer ?
#
loop_
_entity_poly.entity_id
_entity_poly.type
_entity_poly.pdbx_seq_one_letter_code
_entity_poly.pdbx_strand_id
1 'polypeptide(L)'
;MPGAKRNWLQLSQLSQPTAKKVLQMRGACNRAMPLNLDYFYMGRTENGSPMYRSPSADFIYYGPDCSANGGARRWTISPALCNEGYYDGYLVSNQSSSPPETGIWYMRCQDGWEKVNLTLSVVVQVNLTL
;
A
#
# COMPACT_ATOMS: atom_id res chain seq x y z
N MET A 1 -23.90 -9.59 -48.92
CA MET A 1 -22.60 -9.01 -48.49
C MET A 1 -22.36 -7.73 -49.28
N PRO A 2 -22.33 -6.59 -48.59
CA PRO A 2 -21.12 -5.74 -48.49
C PRO A 2 -20.88 -5.38 -47.01
N GLY A 3 -19.68 -5.34 -46.45
CA GLY A 3 -18.48 -4.66 -46.93
C GLY A 3 -18.12 -3.52 -45.96
N ALA A 4 -18.13 -3.76 -44.65
CA ALA A 4 -17.73 -2.77 -43.65
C ALA A 4 -16.20 -2.72 -43.55
N LYS A 5 -15.60 -1.73 -44.23
CA LYS A 5 -14.20 -1.36 -44.04
C LYS A 5 -14.00 -0.91 -42.59
N ARG A 6 -13.42 -1.79 -41.76
CA ARG A 6 -13.00 -1.44 -40.41
C ARG A 6 -11.85 -0.44 -40.52
N ASN A 7 -12.11 0.75 -40.02
CA ASN A 7 -11.22 1.90 -40.07
C ASN A 7 -10.03 1.63 -39.12
N TRP A 8 -8.83 1.46 -39.67
CA TRP A 8 -7.60 1.09 -38.93
C TRP A 8 -7.05 2.22 -38.04
N LEU A 9 -7.74 3.35 -37.95
CA LEU A 9 -7.33 4.52 -37.16
C LEU A 9 -7.76 4.48 -35.68
N GLN A 10 -8.39 3.41 -35.20
CA GLN A 10 -8.77 3.23 -33.78
C GLN A 10 -7.78 2.38 -32.95
N LEU A 11 -6.72 1.83 -33.55
CA LEU A 11 -5.75 1.00 -32.82
C LEU A 11 -4.59 1.78 -32.19
N SER A 12 -4.50 3.09 -32.41
CA SER A 12 -3.50 3.96 -31.77
C SER A 12 -3.88 4.39 -30.33
N GLN A 13 -4.99 3.92 -29.77
CA GLN A 13 -5.40 4.21 -28.39
C GLN A 13 -4.92 3.17 -27.35
N LEU A 14 -4.08 2.20 -27.71
CA LEU A 14 -3.62 1.14 -26.80
C LEU A 14 -2.31 1.41 -26.04
N SER A 15 -1.76 2.63 -26.09
CA SER A 15 -0.59 3.01 -25.28
C SER A 15 -0.86 4.20 -24.36
N GLN A 16 -2.02 4.22 -23.69
CA GLN A 16 -2.12 5.09 -22.51
C GLN A 16 -1.15 4.52 -21.45
N PRO A 17 -0.21 5.33 -20.93
CA PRO A 17 0.65 4.88 -19.85
C PRO A 17 -0.27 4.48 -18.70
N THR A 18 -0.24 3.22 -18.30
CA THR A 18 -0.97 2.75 -17.13
C THR A 18 -0.32 3.39 -15.91
N ALA A 19 -0.87 4.55 -15.51
CA ALA A 19 -0.44 5.27 -14.34
C ALA A 19 -0.59 4.36 -13.12
N LYS A 20 0.53 3.80 -12.64
CA LYS A 20 0.52 2.89 -11.50
C LYS A 20 0.59 3.73 -10.24
N LYS A 21 -0.42 3.62 -9.38
CA LYS A 21 -0.41 4.25 -8.06
C LYS A 21 0.53 3.45 -7.16
N VAL A 22 1.61 4.09 -6.75
CA VAL A 22 2.63 3.54 -5.84
C VAL A 22 2.59 4.33 -4.54
N LEU A 23 2.77 3.65 -3.41
CA LEU A 23 2.93 4.25 -2.10
C LEU A 23 4.37 4.03 -1.66
N GLN A 24 5.17 5.10 -1.60
CA GLN A 24 6.56 5.02 -1.15
C GLN A 24 6.62 5.19 0.35
N MET A 25 7.20 4.21 1.05
CA MET A 25 7.44 4.30 2.48
C MET A 25 8.89 4.68 2.78
N ARG A 26 9.06 5.64 3.69
CA ARG A 26 10.36 6.10 4.19
C ARG A 26 10.31 6.32 5.70
N GLY A 27 11.47 6.24 6.34
CA GLY A 27 11.64 6.53 7.77
C GLY A 27 11.53 5.32 8.69
N ALA A 28 11.41 4.09 8.17
CA ALA A 28 11.42 2.88 9.00
C ALA A 28 12.75 2.73 9.76
N CYS A 29 12.70 2.20 10.98
CA CYS A 29 13.88 1.99 11.83
C CYS A 29 14.82 0.89 11.29
N ASN A 30 16.06 0.80 11.80
CA ASN A 30 17.14 -0.03 11.24
C ASN A 30 16.79 -1.50 10.96
N ARG A 31 16.02 -2.17 11.84
CA ARG A 31 15.54 -3.55 11.59
C ARG A 31 14.52 -3.62 10.46
N ALA A 32 13.71 -2.59 10.36
CA ALA A 32 12.64 -2.40 9.39
C ALA A 32 13.10 -1.62 8.15
N MET A 33 14.41 -1.37 7.97
CA MET A 33 14.94 -0.76 6.74
C MET A 33 14.51 -1.50 5.46
N PRO A 34 14.37 -2.85 5.44
CA PRO A 34 13.79 -3.55 4.28
C PRO A 34 12.36 -3.12 3.95
N LEU A 35 11.67 -2.41 4.84
CA LEU A 35 10.31 -1.92 4.61
C LEU A 35 10.30 -0.54 3.92
N ASN A 36 11.43 0.17 3.83
CA ASN A 36 11.54 1.45 3.10
C ASN A 36 11.49 1.23 1.57
N LEU A 37 10.36 0.69 1.09
CA LEU A 37 10.13 0.24 -0.26
C LEU A 37 8.96 0.97 -0.89
N ASP A 38 8.79 0.69 -2.18
CA ASP A 38 7.63 1.07 -2.95
C ASP A 38 6.57 -0.02 -2.80
N TYR A 39 5.38 0.37 -2.34
CA TYR A 39 4.22 -0.51 -2.19
C TYR A 39 3.24 -0.26 -3.34
N PHE A 40 2.89 -1.32 -4.05
CA PHE A 40 2.01 -1.25 -5.19
C PHE A 40 0.55 -1.41 -4.76
N TYR A 41 -0.32 -0.56 -5.28
CA TYR A 41 -1.74 -0.66 -5.04
C TYR A 41 -2.30 -2.00 -5.55
N MET A 42 -3.00 -2.73 -4.68
CA MET A 42 -3.59 -4.04 -4.95
C MET A 42 -5.10 -3.99 -5.17
N GLY A 43 -5.76 -2.91 -4.76
CA GLY A 43 -7.21 -2.78 -4.79
C GLY A 43 -7.76 -2.20 -3.49
N ARG A 44 -9.07 -2.38 -3.29
CA ARG A 44 -9.77 -2.01 -2.06
C ARG A 44 -10.22 -3.27 -1.32
N THR A 45 -10.19 -3.20 0.00
CA THR A 45 -10.84 -4.17 0.89
C THR A 45 -12.37 -4.02 0.85
N GLU A 46 -13.10 -4.94 1.47
CA GLU A 46 -14.57 -4.92 1.54
C GLU A 46 -15.12 -3.62 2.16
N ASN A 47 -14.42 -3.07 3.16
CA ASN A 47 -14.77 -1.78 3.78
C ASN A 47 -14.35 -0.55 2.94
N GLY A 48 -13.86 -0.75 1.71
CA GLY A 48 -13.45 0.29 0.79
C GLY A 48 -12.05 0.87 1.03
N SER A 49 -11.30 0.40 2.02
CA SER A 49 -9.94 0.90 2.30
C SER A 49 -8.94 0.43 1.25
N PRO A 50 -7.97 1.25 0.81
CA PRO A 50 -6.94 0.78 -0.12
C PRO A 50 -6.00 -0.23 0.56
N MET A 51 -5.51 -1.17 -0.24
CA MET A 51 -4.49 -2.13 0.15
C MET A 51 -3.29 -2.02 -0.78
N TYR A 52 -2.09 -2.12 -0.21
CA TYR A 52 -0.83 -2.04 -0.94
C TYR A 52 0.07 -3.22 -0.59
N ARG A 53 0.96 -3.61 -1.51
CA ARG A 53 1.91 -4.70 -1.33
C ARG A 53 3.29 -4.36 -1.87
N SER A 54 4.33 -4.62 -1.10
CA SER A 54 5.73 -4.45 -1.51
C SER A 54 6.22 -5.64 -2.37
N PRO A 55 7.35 -5.49 -3.10
CA PRO A 55 8.08 -6.60 -3.69
C PRO A 55 8.52 -7.68 -2.70
N SER A 56 8.77 -7.31 -1.44
CA SER A 56 9.16 -8.22 -0.35
C SER A 56 7.97 -9.01 0.24
N ALA A 57 6.77 -8.85 -0.34
CA ALA A 57 5.51 -9.47 0.07
C ALA A 57 4.83 -8.88 1.32
N ASP A 58 5.32 -7.76 1.86
CA ASP A 58 4.69 -7.04 2.96
C ASP A 58 3.47 -6.24 2.48
N PHE A 59 2.45 -6.16 3.33
CA PHE A 59 1.21 -5.45 3.08
C PHE A 59 1.14 -4.17 3.90
N ILE A 60 0.58 -3.11 3.31
CA ILE A 60 0.02 -1.96 4.04
C ILE A 60 -1.48 -1.96 3.84
N TYR A 61 -2.24 -2.08 4.92
CA TYR A 61 -3.69 -2.16 4.89
C TYR A 61 -4.33 -1.56 6.14
N TYR A 62 -5.62 -1.21 6.02
CA TYR A 62 -6.44 -0.75 7.13
C TYR A 62 -7.39 -1.84 7.60
N GLY A 63 -7.43 -2.08 8.91
CA GLY A 63 -8.26 -3.13 9.49
C GLY A 63 -8.39 -3.05 11.00
N PRO A 64 -9.14 -3.99 11.59
CA PRO A 64 -9.13 -4.17 13.03
C PRO A 64 -7.75 -4.64 13.52
N ASP A 65 -7.49 -4.49 14.81
CA ASP A 65 -6.48 -5.32 15.47
C ASP A 65 -6.95 -6.77 15.39
N CYS A 66 -6.15 -7.62 14.77
CA CYS A 66 -6.52 -9.02 14.49
C CYS A 66 -6.37 -9.92 15.71
N SER A 67 -6.35 -9.34 16.91
CA SER A 67 -6.43 -10.09 18.15
C SER A 67 -7.86 -10.51 18.45
N ALA A 68 -8.03 -11.60 19.21
CA ALA A 68 -9.35 -12.08 19.61
C ALA A 68 -10.21 -11.03 20.35
N ASN A 69 -9.58 -9.99 20.91
CA ASN A 69 -10.22 -8.88 21.63
C ASN A 69 -10.05 -7.53 20.92
N GLY A 70 -9.58 -7.54 19.67
CA GLY A 70 -9.13 -6.34 18.97
C GLY A 70 -10.29 -5.54 18.36
N GLY A 71 -10.64 -4.42 18.99
CA GLY A 71 -11.59 -3.44 18.44
C GLY A 71 -10.95 -2.23 17.76
N ALA A 72 -9.63 -2.05 17.93
CA ALA A 72 -8.93 -0.86 17.45
C ALA A 72 -8.83 -0.86 15.92
N ARG A 73 -9.22 0.25 15.30
CA ARG A 73 -9.01 0.47 13.86
C ARG A 73 -7.63 1.07 13.63
N ARG A 74 -6.88 0.47 12.71
CA ARG A 74 -5.49 0.87 12.47
C ARG A 74 -5.03 0.58 11.05
N TRP A 75 -4.04 1.34 10.62
CA TRP A 75 -3.17 0.94 9.53
C TRP A 75 -2.12 -0.03 10.05
N THR A 76 -1.82 -1.08 9.28
CA THR A 76 -0.89 -2.15 9.67
C THR A 76 0.09 -2.41 8.53
N ILE A 77 1.35 -2.64 8.89
CA ILE A 77 2.43 -3.15 8.02
C ILE A 77 2.69 -4.59 8.46
N SER A 78 2.51 -5.57 7.57
CA SER A 78 2.61 -6.99 7.95
C SER A 78 2.90 -7.90 6.75
N PRO A 79 3.65 -9.00 6.92
CA PRO A 79 3.88 -9.98 5.86
C PRO A 79 2.63 -10.79 5.49
N ALA A 80 1.57 -10.74 6.31
CA ALA A 80 0.29 -11.37 6.04
C ALA A 80 -0.89 -10.49 6.46
N LEU A 81 -2.02 -10.66 5.77
CA LEU A 81 -3.26 -9.99 6.13
C LEU A 81 -3.81 -10.58 7.43
N CYS A 82 -4.17 -9.68 8.35
CA CYS A 82 -4.79 -9.99 9.63
C CYS A 82 -4.10 -11.08 10.46
N ASN A 83 -2.79 -10.94 10.66
CA ASN A 83 -1.97 -11.89 11.40
C ASN A 83 -1.84 -11.46 12.88
N GLU A 84 -2.46 -12.21 13.79
CA GLU A 84 -2.46 -11.89 15.23
C GLU A 84 -1.03 -11.87 15.79
N GLY A 85 -0.63 -10.73 16.35
CA GLY A 85 0.67 -10.56 17.00
C GLY A 85 1.89 -10.58 16.07
N TYR A 86 1.71 -10.72 14.76
CA TYR A 86 2.82 -10.81 13.80
C TYR A 86 2.68 -9.77 12.69
N TYR A 87 3.04 -8.54 13.03
CA TYR A 87 3.11 -7.37 12.15
C TYR A 87 4.36 -6.55 12.49
N ASP A 88 4.88 -5.79 11.52
CA ASP A 88 6.10 -5.01 11.67
C ASP A 88 5.84 -3.58 12.11
N GLY A 89 4.62 -3.09 11.90
CA GLY A 89 4.24 -1.76 12.32
C GLY A 89 2.74 -1.52 12.29
N TYR A 90 2.29 -0.54 13.05
CA TYR A 90 0.91 -0.08 13.00
C TYR A 90 0.77 1.39 13.40
N LEU A 91 -0.36 1.97 12.97
CA LEU A 91 -0.81 3.29 13.36
C LEU A 91 -2.31 3.22 13.63
N VAL A 92 -2.71 3.47 14.88
CA VAL A 92 -4.12 3.61 15.25
C VAL A 92 -4.68 4.85 14.57
N SER A 93 -5.77 4.67 13.83
CA SER A 93 -6.41 5.75 13.08
C SER A 93 -7.87 5.40 12.80
N ASN A 94 -8.73 6.41 12.79
CA ASN A 94 -10.12 6.27 12.33
C ASN A 94 -10.28 6.58 10.83
N GLN A 95 -9.21 7.03 10.16
CA GLN A 95 -9.22 7.36 8.74
C GLN A 95 -8.83 6.13 7.92
N SER A 96 -9.82 5.55 7.24
CA SER A 96 -9.66 4.36 6.40
C SER A 96 -9.44 4.65 4.92
N SER A 97 -9.70 5.88 4.47
CA SER A 97 -9.63 6.26 3.06
C SER A 97 -8.22 6.20 2.48
N SER A 98 -7.21 6.44 3.31
CA SER A 98 -5.80 6.47 2.97
C SER A 98 -4.96 6.45 4.26
N PRO A 99 -3.75 5.85 4.24
CA PRO A 99 -2.81 6.07 5.33
C PRO A 99 -2.40 7.55 5.34
N PRO A 100 -2.05 8.12 6.51
CA PRO A 100 -1.57 9.49 6.55
C PRO A 100 -0.21 9.60 5.87
N GLU A 101 0.01 10.74 5.20
CA GLU A 101 1.26 11.00 4.48
C GLU A 101 2.46 11.07 5.43
N THR A 102 2.28 11.60 6.63
CA THR A 102 3.27 11.58 7.71
C THR A 102 2.58 11.20 9.01
N GLY A 103 3.28 10.49 9.89
CA GLY A 103 2.71 10.13 11.19
C GLY A 103 3.63 9.28 12.06
N ILE A 104 3.29 9.20 13.34
CA ILE A 104 4.02 8.39 14.33
C ILE A 104 3.46 6.97 14.34
N TRP A 105 4.21 6.03 13.77
CA TRP A 105 3.89 4.62 13.77
C TRP A 105 4.55 3.91 14.94
N TYR A 106 3.87 2.92 15.50
CA TYR A 106 4.51 1.93 16.36
C TYR A 106 5.14 0.87 15.47
N MET A 107 6.45 0.67 15.54
CA MET A 107 7.18 -0.29 14.70
C MET A 107 8.03 -1.24 15.53
N ARG A 108 8.23 -2.45 15.01
CA ARG A 108 9.12 -3.45 15.59
C ARG A 108 10.54 -3.22 15.09
N CYS A 109 11.35 -2.58 15.94
CA CYS A 109 12.75 -2.26 15.72
C CYS A 109 13.68 -3.32 16.32
N GLN A 110 15.00 -3.06 16.34
CA GLN A 110 16.00 -4.01 16.87
C GLN A 110 15.73 -4.32 18.34
N ASP A 111 15.48 -3.28 19.14
CA ASP A 111 15.38 -3.36 20.59
C ASP A 111 13.94 -3.48 21.11
N GLY A 112 12.95 -3.55 20.21
CA GLY A 112 11.55 -3.73 20.56
C GLY A 112 10.61 -2.84 19.78
N TRP A 113 9.48 -2.50 20.40
CA TRP A 113 8.45 -1.63 19.82
C TRP A 113 8.76 -0.17 20.10
N GLU A 114 8.92 0.62 19.05
CA GLU A 114 9.28 2.03 19.13
C GLU A 114 8.33 2.91 18.33
N LYS A 115 8.25 4.19 18.71
CA LYS A 115 7.54 5.22 17.96
C LYS A 115 8.47 5.80 16.89
N VAL A 116 8.09 5.64 15.63
CA VAL A 116 8.89 6.06 14.48
C VAL A 116 8.06 6.99 13.61
N ASN A 117 8.64 8.12 13.20
CA ASN A 117 7.99 9.02 12.26
C ASN A 117 8.16 8.48 10.84
N LEU A 118 7.08 7.96 10.24
CA LEU A 118 7.08 7.47 8.87
C LEU A 118 6.52 8.51 7.91
N THR A 119 7.02 8.46 6.68
CA THR A 119 6.48 9.18 5.54
C THR A 119 5.98 8.18 4.49
N LEU A 120 4.74 8.38 4.03
CA LEU A 120 4.02 7.57 3.06
C LEU A 120 3.54 8.46 1.92
N SER A 121 4.31 8.53 0.84
CA SER A 121 4.01 9.40 -0.29
C SER A 121 3.38 8.61 -1.43
N VAL A 122 2.23 9.08 -1.93
CA VAL A 122 1.63 8.52 -3.15
C VAL A 122 2.38 9.08 -4.35
N VAL A 123 2.98 8.19 -5.14
CA VAL A 123 3.67 8.52 -6.39
C VAL A 123 2.92 7.89 -7.55
N VAL A 124 2.67 8.68 -8.59
CA VAL A 124 2.09 8.19 -9.84
C VAL A 124 3.26 7.85 -10.77
N GLN A 125 3.51 6.57 -10.98
CA GLN A 125 4.50 6.14 -11.96
C GLN A 125 3.85 6.09 -13.35
N VAL A 126 4.35 6.94 -14.24
CA VAL A 126 3.96 6.95 -15.66
C VAL A 126 4.99 6.14 -16.41
N ASN A 127 4.65 4.93 -16.83
CA ASN A 127 5.51 4.15 -17.70
C ASN A 127 5.41 4.71 -19.12
N LEU A 128 6.39 5.52 -19.52
CA LEU A 128 6.56 5.92 -20.92
C LEU A 128 7.12 4.72 -21.69
N THR A 129 6.26 3.99 -22.41
CA THR A 129 6.72 3.08 -23.45
C THR A 129 7.15 3.92 -24.66
N LEU A 130 8.47 3.99 -24.90
CA LEU A 130 9.06 4.51 -26.14
C LEU A 130 8.81 3.56 -27.30
#